data_AF-A0A290Q9U0-F1
#
_entry.id   AF-A0A290Q9U0-F1
#
_cell.length_a   1.000
_cell.length_b   1.000
_cell.length_c   1.000
_cell.angle_alpha   90.00
_cell.angle_beta   90.00
_cell.angle_gamma   90.00
#
_symmetry.space_group_name_H-M   'P 1'
#
loop_
_entity.id
_entity.type
_entity.pdbx_description
1 polymer ?
#
loop_
_entity_poly.entity_id
_entity_poly.type
_entity_poly.pdbx_seq_one_letter_code
_entity_poly.pdbx_strand_id
1 'polypeptide(L)'
;MKPILLLLILLLVGAGCVGPFKKKAAWSPAEVTEWYQGTSIPATIHRGIGYQGTDESFHYFIARPIDFFVFIKIPRAQLQIEDVQPRQQSSSAGLGVYYWVDPLQGFRKKEPNQPVQRNASTGSVSNFESLARRG
;
A
#
# COMPACT_ATOMS: atom_id res chain seq x y z
N MET A 1 17.86 47.69 -30.58
CA MET A 1 17.20 46.41 -30.26
C MET A 1 17.03 46.36 -28.75
N LYS A 2 15.79 46.27 -28.25
CA LYS A 2 15.42 46.61 -26.86
C LYS A 2 15.84 45.49 -25.88
N PRO A 3 16.75 45.73 -24.92
CA PRO A 3 17.25 44.71 -23.98
C PRO A 3 16.16 44.15 -23.05
N ILE A 4 15.02 44.84 -22.95
CA ILE A 4 13.84 44.44 -22.17
C ILE A 4 13.19 43.16 -22.74
N LEU A 5 13.25 42.94 -24.05
CA LEU A 5 12.64 41.76 -24.68
C LEU A 5 13.44 40.48 -24.40
N LEU A 6 14.77 40.57 -24.32
CA LEU A 6 15.66 39.45 -23.97
C LEU A 6 15.47 39.00 -22.52
N LEU A 7 15.22 39.95 -21.61
CA LEU A 7 14.99 39.68 -20.19
C LEU A 7 13.64 38.97 -19.95
N LEU A 8 12.61 39.30 -20.74
CA LEU A 8 11.31 38.64 -20.70
C LEU A 8 11.34 37.19 -21.22
N ILE A 9 12.17 36.91 -22.23
CA ILE A 9 12.34 35.54 -22.75
C ILE A 9 13.11 34.68 -21.74
N LEU A 10 14.10 35.23 -21.04
CA LEU A 10 14.85 34.49 -20.02
C LEU A 10 13.99 34.12 -18.80
N LEU A 11 13.04 34.97 -18.42
CA LEU A 11 12.11 34.72 -17.32
C LEU A 11 11.03 33.67 -17.66
N LEU A 12 10.63 33.53 -18.93
CA LEU A 12 9.66 32.50 -19.34
C LEU A 12 10.23 31.08 -19.38
N VAL A 13 11.55 30.92 -19.53
CA VAL A 13 12.19 29.58 -19.60
C VAL A 13 12.37 28.95 -18.21
N GLY A 14 12.31 29.74 -17.14
CA GLY A 14 12.42 29.26 -15.75
C GLY A 14 11.16 28.56 -15.19
N ALA A 15 10.04 28.59 -15.90
CA ALA A 15 8.78 27.96 -15.50
C ALA A 15 8.56 26.58 -16.14
N GLY A 16 9.57 26.02 -16.79
CA GLY A 16 9.53 24.69 -17.40
C GLY A 16 9.96 23.58 -16.44
N CYS A 17 9.12 22.54 -16.34
CA CYS A 17 9.43 21.19 -15.83
C CYS A 17 9.21 20.90 -14.33
N VAL A 18 8.07 21.27 -13.76
CA VAL A 18 7.50 20.49 -12.63
C VAL A 18 6.29 19.74 -13.17
N GLY A 19 6.54 18.59 -13.80
CA GLY A 19 5.48 17.69 -14.27
C GLY A 19 4.57 17.24 -13.11
N PRO A 20 3.31 16.89 -13.38
CA PRO A 20 2.28 16.64 -12.36
C PRO A 20 2.52 15.37 -11.50
N PHE A 21 3.65 14.68 -11.65
CA PHE A 21 3.97 13.47 -10.92
C PHE A 21 5.04 13.75 -9.86
N LYS A 22 4.69 14.46 -8.79
CA LYS A 22 5.48 14.38 -7.55
C LYS A 22 5.40 12.94 -7.04
N LYS A 23 6.32 12.07 -7.47
CA LYS A 23 6.49 10.73 -6.89
C LYS A 23 6.78 10.93 -5.41
N LYS A 24 5.83 10.57 -4.55
CA LYS A 24 5.98 10.65 -3.09
C LYS A 24 7.25 9.89 -2.69
N ALA A 25 8.17 10.57 -2.03
CA ALA A 25 9.53 10.06 -1.80
C ALA A 25 9.54 8.85 -0.85
N ALA A 26 8.72 8.88 0.20
CA ALA A 26 8.60 7.81 1.19
C ALA A 26 7.20 7.85 1.82
N TRP A 27 6.74 6.68 2.26
CA TRP A 27 5.49 6.51 3.01
C TRP A 27 5.82 6.12 4.45
N SER A 28 4.99 6.59 5.39
CA SER A 28 5.00 6.01 6.74
C SER A 28 4.15 4.73 6.79
N PRO A 29 4.39 3.82 7.77
CA PRO A 29 3.54 2.65 7.96
C PRO A 29 2.05 3.02 8.14
N ALA A 30 1.77 4.05 8.94
CA ALA A 30 0.41 4.52 9.22
C ALA A 30 -0.30 5.02 7.95
N GLU A 31 0.37 5.80 7.11
CA GLU A 31 -0.21 6.25 5.83
C GLU A 31 -0.52 5.09 4.89
N VAL A 32 0.32 4.05 4.87
CA VAL A 32 0.06 2.86 4.05
C VAL A 32 -1.15 2.10 4.59
N THR A 33 -1.27 1.95 5.91
CA THR A 33 -2.44 1.33 6.55
C THR A 33 -3.73 2.10 6.23
N GLU A 34 -3.72 3.42 6.37
CA GLU A 34 -4.87 4.28 6.07
C GLU A 34 -5.26 4.20 4.59
N TRP A 35 -4.28 4.35 3.69
CA TRP A 35 -4.48 4.20 2.25
C TRP A 35 -5.03 2.82 1.89
N TYR A 36 -4.46 1.76 2.47
CA TYR A 36 -4.87 0.38 2.23
C TYR A 36 -6.32 0.12 2.68
N GLN A 37 -6.73 0.70 3.81
CA GLN A 37 -8.09 0.61 4.34
C GLN A 37 -9.10 1.35 3.45
N GLY A 38 -8.77 2.57 3.00
CA GLY A 38 -9.66 3.39 2.18
C GLY A 38 -9.80 2.92 0.73
N THR A 39 -8.76 2.27 0.17
CA THR A 39 -8.72 1.92 -1.25
C THR A 39 -9.64 0.74 -1.61
N SER A 40 -10.36 0.13 -0.64
CA SER A 40 -11.36 -0.92 -0.87
C SER A 40 -10.89 -1.94 -1.90
N ILE A 41 -9.64 -2.42 -1.78
CA ILE A 41 -9.03 -3.35 -2.75
C ILE A 41 -9.96 -4.56 -2.84
N PRO A 42 -10.71 -4.72 -3.95
CA PRO A 42 -11.66 -5.81 -4.09
C PRO A 42 -10.85 -7.10 -3.96
N ALA A 43 -11.47 -8.10 -3.34
CA ALA A 43 -10.89 -9.39 -2.98
C ALA A 43 -10.09 -10.06 -4.11
N THR A 44 -8.87 -9.60 -4.36
CA THR A 44 -7.84 -10.41 -4.95
C THR A 44 -7.49 -11.47 -3.92
N ILE A 45 -7.15 -12.66 -4.41
CA ILE A 45 -6.92 -13.89 -3.64
C ILE A 45 -5.90 -13.67 -2.50
N HIS A 46 -5.12 -12.58 -2.56
CA HIS A 46 -4.17 -12.14 -1.56
C HIS A 46 -4.52 -10.72 -1.09
N ARG A 47 -5.49 -10.56 -0.18
CA ARG A 47 -5.76 -9.28 0.53
C ARG A 47 -4.50 -8.77 1.25
N GLY A 48 -3.58 -8.13 0.54
CA GLY A 48 -2.31 -7.66 1.07
C GLY A 48 -1.53 -6.87 0.03
N ILE A 49 -0.31 -6.47 0.40
CA ILE A 49 0.65 -5.84 -0.51
C ILE A 49 1.86 -6.76 -0.66
N GLY A 50 2.44 -6.82 -1.84
CA GLY A 50 3.58 -7.68 -2.14
C GLY A 50 4.88 -7.05 -1.66
N TYR A 51 5.64 -7.76 -0.83
CA TYR A 51 6.97 -7.34 -0.38
C TYR A 51 8.03 -7.67 -1.45
N GLN A 52 8.82 -6.67 -1.83
CA GLN A 52 9.85 -6.76 -2.86
C GLN A 52 11.29 -6.77 -2.31
N GLY A 53 11.43 -6.79 -0.99
CA GLY A 53 12.72 -6.76 -0.30
C GLY A 53 13.08 -5.38 0.26
N THR A 54 14.30 -5.29 0.79
CA THR A 54 14.86 -4.09 1.41
C THR A 54 16.17 -3.69 0.72
N ASP A 55 16.54 -2.43 0.86
CA ASP A 55 17.92 -1.98 0.75
C ASP A 55 18.37 -1.31 2.07
N GLU A 56 19.44 -0.52 2.01
CA GLU A 56 19.98 0.21 3.16
C GLU A 56 18.99 1.21 3.76
N SER A 57 18.09 1.77 2.94
CA SER A 57 17.25 2.90 3.32
C SER A 57 15.77 2.52 3.48
N PHE A 58 15.26 1.60 2.67
CA PHE A 58 13.82 1.35 2.56
C PHE A 58 13.46 -0.13 2.45
N HIS A 59 12.27 -0.44 2.97
CA HIS A 59 11.47 -1.59 2.58
C HIS A 59 10.60 -1.23 1.36
N TYR A 60 10.54 -2.13 0.39
CA TYR A 60 9.82 -1.93 -0.87
C TYR A 60 8.60 -2.84 -0.95
N PHE A 61 7.47 -2.26 -1.34
CA PHE A 61 6.23 -2.98 -1.55
C PHE A 61 5.54 -2.56 -2.84
N ILE A 62 4.72 -3.46 -3.36
CA ILE A 62 3.87 -3.22 -4.51
C ILE A 62 2.44 -3.66 -4.20
N ALA A 63 1.49 -2.81 -4.57
CA ALA A 63 0.07 -3.12 -4.45
C ALA A 63 -0.63 -2.92 -5.80
N ARG A 64 -1.66 -3.72 -6.05
CA ARG A 64 -2.50 -3.61 -7.25
C ARG A 64 -3.98 -3.55 -6.83
N PRO A 65 -4.52 -2.36 -6.53
CA PRO A 65 -5.92 -2.21 -6.18
C PRO A 65 -6.88 -2.73 -7.26
N ILE A 66 -6.67 -2.34 -8.52
CA ILE A 66 -7.46 -2.77 -9.69
C ILE A 66 -6.54 -2.79 -10.93
N ASP A 67 -6.43 -1.66 -11.64
CA ASP A 67 -5.75 -1.56 -12.93
C ASP A 67 -4.45 -0.73 -12.92
N PHE A 68 -4.01 -0.30 -11.74
CA PHE A 68 -2.75 0.39 -11.57
C PHE A 68 -1.92 -0.21 -10.44
N PHE A 69 -0.61 -0.03 -10.55
CA PHE A 69 0.35 -0.41 -9.52
C PHE A 69 0.65 0.79 -8.62
N VAL A 70 0.65 0.54 -7.31
CA VAL A 70 1.15 1.47 -6.31
C VAL A 70 2.47 0.93 -5.79
N PHE A 71 3.54 1.69 -6.01
CA PHE A 71 4.87 1.39 -5.50
C PHE A 71 5.06 2.14 -4.18
N ILE A 72 5.28 1.38 -3.11
CA ILE A 72 5.36 1.88 -1.75
C ILE A 72 6.80 1.68 -1.27
N LYS A 73 7.36 2.73 -0.67
CA LYS A 73 8.67 2.70 -0.02
C LYS A 73 8.52 3.18 1.41
N ILE A 74 8.88 2.35 2.37
CA ILE A 74 8.80 2.68 3.81
C ILE A 74 10.22 2.72 4.35
N PRO A 75 10.64 3.79 5.05
CA PRO A 75 11.97 3.85 5.65
C PRO A 75 12.21 2.64 6.56
N ARG A 76 13.36 1.99 6.43
CA ARG A 76 13.70 0.79 7.19
C ARG A 76 13.65 1.01 8.70
N ALA A 77 13.98 2.22 9.15
CA ALA A 77 13.90 2.61 10.56
C ALA A 77 12.46 2.69 11.11
N GLN A 78 11.45 2.78 10.25
CA GLN A 78 10.04 2.95 10.65
C GLN A 78 9.25 1.63 10.66
N LEU A 79 9.77 0.57 10.03
CA LEU A 79 9.07 -0.69 9.90
C LEU A 79 10.03 -1.85 10.08
N GLN A 80 9.77 -2.68 11.09
CA GLN A 80 10.54 -3.89 11.33
C GLN A 80 9.84 -5.07 10.63
N ILE A 81 10.55 -5.70 9.69
CA ILE A 81 10.11 -6.91 8.99
C ILE A 81 10.96 -8.08 9.52
N GLU A 82 10.33 -9.22 9.80
CA GLU A 82 11.02 -10.40 10.36
C GLU A 82 11.82 -11.17 9.29
N ASP A 83 11.22 -11.42 8.12
CA ASP A 83 11.81 -12.17 7.00
C ASP A 83 12.36 -11.19 5.95
N VAL A 84 13.49 -10.56 6.26
CA VAL A 84 14.09 -9.53 5.40
C VAL A 84 14.82 -10.18 4.22
N GLN A 85 14.34 -9.88 3.01
CA GLN A 85 14.98 -10.27 1.77
C GLN A 85 15.68 -9.07 1.11
N PRO A 86 16.85 -9.24 0.47
CA PRO A 86 17.49 -8.18 -0.30
C PRO A 86 16.62 -7.81 -1.51
N ARG A 87 16.61 -6.53 -1.90
CA ARG A 87 15.84 -6.09 -3.06
C ARG A 87 16.42 -6.71 -4.34
N GLN A 88 15.60 -7.47 -5.08
CA GLN A 88 15.99 -7.95 -6.40
C GLN A 88 15.99 -6.78 -7.39
N GLN A 89 17.16 -6.49 -7.95
CA GLN A 89 17.31 -5.46 -9.00
C GLN A 89 17.10 -6.02 -10.41
N SER A 90 17.08 -7.35 -10.58
CA SER A 90 17.02 -8.01 -11.88
C SER A 90 15.62 -7.97 -12.48
N SER A 91 15.46 -7.04 -13.42
CA SER A 91 14.29 -6.83 -14.27
C SER A 91 14.22 -7.86 -15.40
N SER A 92 13.24 -8.74 -15.38
CA SER A 92 12.41 -9.13 -16.53
C SER A 92 11.48 -10.27 -16.12
N ALA A 93 10.20 -10.15 -16.50
CA ALA A 93 9.10 -11.11 -16.32
C ALA A 93 8.32 -11.14 -14.97
N GLY A 94 8.88 -10.75 -13.82
CA GLY A 94 8.16 -10.81 -12.53
C GLY A 94 7.99 -9.46 -11.83
N LEU A 95 6.89 -9.26 -11.09
CA LEU A 95 6.73 -8.12 -10.15
C LEU A 95 7.72 -8.16 -8.98
N GLY A 96 8.58 -9.19 -8.89
CA GLY A 96 9.63 -9.30 -7.87
C GLY A 96 9.07 -9.41 -6.44
N VAL A 97 7.91 -10.03 -6.26
CA VAL A 97 7.26 -10.20 -4.95
C VAL A 97 7.74 -11.49 -4.30
N TYR A 98 8.33 -11.39 -3.11
CA TYR A 98 8.74 -12.53 -2.29
C TYR A 98 7.55 -13.17 -1.56
N TYR A 99 6.74 -12.33 -0.89
CA TYR A 99 5.55 -12.76 -0.16
C TYR A 99 4.59 -11.58 0.02
N TRP A 100 3.35 -11.88 0.43
CA TRP A 100 2.33 -10.89 0.70
C TRP A 100 2.28 -10.54 2.18
N VAL A 101 2.05 -9.27 2.49
CA VAL A 101 1.86 -8.79 3.87
C VAL A 101 0.53 -8.06 4.03
N ASP A 102 0.01 -8.02 5.26
CA ASP A 102 -1.21 -7.28 5.61
C ASP A 102 -0.87 -5.97 6.37
N PRO A 103 -1.02 -4.78 5.75
CA PRO A 103 -0.79 -3.50 6.43
C PRO A 103 -1.71 -3.25 7.63
N LEU A 104 -2.88 -3.89 7.69
CA LEU A 104 -3.81 -3.76 8.82
C LEU A 104 -3.38 -4.60 10.01
N GLN A 105 -2.51 -5.60 9.79
CA GLN A 105 -1.95 -6.47 10.83
C GLN A 105 -0.47 -6.17 11.07
N GLY A 106 -0.04 -4.92 10.90
CA GLY A 106 1.33 -4.52 11.15
C GLY A 106 2.34 -5.12 10.16
N PHE A 107 1.95 -5.26 8.89
CA PHE A 107 2.80 -5.77 7.81
C PHE A 107 3.29 -7.22 8.02
N ARG A 108 2.51 -8.01 8.76
CA ARG A 108 2.77 -9.44 8.94
C ARG A 108 2.60 -10.20 7.63
N LYS A 109 3.48 -11.19 7.42
CA LYS A 109 3.42 -12.13 6.30
C LYS A 109 2.09 -12.89 6.34
N LYS A 110 1.45 -13.02 5.18
CA LYS A 110 0.21 -13.77 5.02
C LYS A 110 0.48 -15.20 4.63
N GLU A 111 -0.15 -16.14 5.35
CA GLU A 111 -0.25 -17.52 4.91
C GLU A 111 -1.17 -17.59 3.66
N PRO A 112 -0.84 -18.38 2.62
CA PRO A 112 -1.60 -18.46 1.38
C PRO A 112 -3.08 -18.84 1.53
N ASN A 113 -3.49 -19.38 2.68
CA ASN A 113 -4.83 -19.93 2.93
C ASN A 113 -5.46 -19.48 4.26
N GLN A 114 -5.00 -18.39 4.88
CA GLN A 114 -5.54 -17.99 6.18
C GLN A 114 -6.97 -17.44 6.06
N PRO A 115 -7.99 -18.10 6.66
CA PRO A 115 -9.34 -17.56 6.67
C PRO A 115 -9.39 -16.29 7.52
N VAL A 116 -10.13 -15.29 7.02
CA VAL A 116 -10.26 -13.98 7.64
C VAL A 116 -10.95 -14.13 9.00
N GLN A 117 -10.27 -13.82 10.10
CA GLN A 117 -10.96 -13.45 11.34
C GLN A 117 -11.57 -12.07 11.14
N ARG A 118 -12.82 -12.02 10.67
CA ARG A 118 -13.64 -10.84 10.88
C ARG A 118 -13.91 -10.82 12.38
N ASN A 119 -13.29 -9.90 13.10
CA ASN A 119 -13.71 -9.58 14.46
C ASN A 119 -15.12 -8.99 14.34
N ALA A 120 -16.13 -9.85 14.39
CA ALA A 120 -17.51 -9.46 14.50
C ALA A 120 -17.67 -8.86 15.90
N SER A 121 -17.64 -7.54 15.98
CA SER A 121 -18.12 -6.80 17.14
C SER A 121 -19.61 -7.08 17.29
N THR A 122 -19.90 -8.03 18.17
CA THR A 122 -21.04 -8.20 19.07
C THR A 122 -22.29 -7.37 18.74
N GLY A 123 -23.31 -8.04 18.19
CA GLY A 123 -24.71 -7.60 18.25
C GLY A 123 -25.53 -8.70 18.90
N SER A 124 -25.97 -8.47 20.14
CA SER A 124 -26.87 -9.35 20.90
C SER A 124 -28.08 -9.76 20.07
N VAL A 125 -28.33 -11.07 19.95
CA VAL A 125 -29.63 -11.60 19.56
C VAL A 125 -30.32 -12.07 20.84
N SER A 126 -31.36 -11.32 21.23
CA SER A 126 -32.26 -11.63 22.33
C SER A 126 -32.97 -12.97 22.12
N ASN A 127 -33.06 -13.75 23.21
CA ASN A 127 -33.83 -14.98 23.37
C ASN A 127 -35.21 -14.91 22.69
N PHE A 128 -35.51 -15.89 21.84
CA PHE A 128 -36.89 -16.27 21.54
C PHE A 128 -37.24 -17.49 22.40
N GLU A 129 -38.03 -17.23 23.46
CA GLU A 129 -38.76 -18.25 24.21
C GLU A 129 -39.66 -19.05 23.27
N SER A 130 -39.48 -20.37 23.27
CA SER A 130 -40.32 -21.32 22.56
C SER A 130 -41.62 -21.53 23.34
N LEU A 131 -42.73 -20.98 22.83
CA LEU A 131 -44.07 -21.20 23.37
C LEU A 131 -44.70 -22.41 22.69
N ALA A 132 -44.42 -23.60 23.22
CA ALA A 132 -45.14 -24.83 22.86
C ALA A 132 -46.02 -25.27 24.04
N ARG A 133 -47.29 -24.86 24.03
CA ARG A 133 -48.41 -25.58 24.69
C ARG A 133 -49.75 -24.95 24.33
N ARG A 134 -50.57 -25.71 23.61
CA ARG A 134 -52.05 -25.72 23.46
C ARG A 134 -52.33 -26.25 22.05
N GLY A 135 -53.12 -27.28 21.82
CA GLY A 135 -53.94 -28.14 22.67
C GLY A 135 -54.47 -29.27 21.80
#